data_AF-I4CQZ7-F1
#
_entry.id   AF-I4CQZ7-F1
#
_cell.length_a   1.000
_cell.length_b   1.000
_cell.length_c   1.000
_cell.angle_alpha   90.00
_cell.angle_beta   90.00
_cell.angle_gamma   90.00
#
_symmetry.space_group_name_H-M   'P 1'
#
loop_
_entity.id
_entity.type
_entity.pdbx_description
1 polymer ?
#
loop_
_entity_poly.entity_id
_entity_poly.type
_entity_poly.pdbx_seq_one_letter_code
_entity_poly.pdbx_strand_id
1 'polypeptide(L)'
;MITKVHRADWDSYETSWDFTSLPLLHSDYCLPKLKDSYQKLRAHWREMTLEMQRLEEENNRIFIEAYGLQDELTPEVPLNEITLTCNPHYRYGNDKSEDELEALLLAETMRELVSYAVGCVFGRYSLDKPGLILANQGETLADYLAQVPQPSFPADDDNVIPMLDGDWFTDDIAERFRRFLRVAFGEEHYEENLRFVEQALNIKGKRNYSIRDYFLGEFYTDHVKRYKKRPIYWLFSSPKGSFNALIYMHRYRPDTVSVVLNDYLREFRTKLTSHKNHLEAVSISASSSQGEKTKALKEIEKITKMIAEMEDYEREVLYPLATEQVEIDLDDGVKLNYPKLGAALKKIVGLDAKED
;
A
#
# COMPACT_ATOMS: atom_id res chain seq x y z
N MET A 1 14.94 30.23 1.93
CA MET A 1 15.64 28.98 1.59
C MET A 1 15.02 27.82 2.36
N ILE A 2 14.96 27.90 3.70
CA ILE A 2 14.22 26.99 4.59
C ILE A 2 12.83 26.57 4.07
N THR A 3 11.98 27.53 3.70
CA THR A 3 10.62 27.23 3.21
C THR A 3 10.59 26.40 1.93
N LYS A 4 11.63 26.48 1.10
CA LYS A 4 11.74 25.67 -0.13
C LYS A 4 12.15 24.24 0.21
N VAL A 5 13.04 24.05 1.19
CA VAL A 5 13.50 22.73 1.64
C VAL A 5 12.35 21.96 2.28
N HIS A 6 11.61 22.57 3.21
CA HIS A 6 10.43 21.94 3.81
C HIS A 6 9.34 21.61 2.78
N ARG A 7 9.12 22.50 1.81
CA ARG A 7 8.15 22.23 0.75
C ARG A 7 8.57 21.03 -0.10
N ALA A 8 9.83 20.99 -0.54
CA ALA A 8 10.34 19.87 -1.33
C ALA A 8 10.30 18.53 -0.55
N ASP A 9 10.60 18.56 0.75
CA ASP A 9 10.44 17.40 1.63
C ASP A 9 8.98 16.97 1.73
N TRP A 10 8.06 17.90 2.04
CA TRP A 10 6.64 17.61 2.18
C TRP A 10 6.01 17.06 0.88
N ASP A 11 6.31 17.69 -0.26
CA ASP A 11 5.76 17.33 -1.57
C ASP A 11 6.32 16.01 -2.11
N SER A 12 7.31 15.43 -1.42
CA SER A 12 7.85 14.11 -1.70
C SER A 12 7.01 12.95 -1.14
N TYR A 13 5.98 13.26 -0.33
CA TYR A 13 5.11 12.27 0.31
C TYR A 13 3.70 12.28 -0.28
N GLU A 14 3.13 11.08 -0.44
CA GLU A 14 1.80 10.83 -1.06
C GLU A 14 0.62 11.58 -0.41
N THR A 15 0.81 12.09 0.81
CA THR A 15 -0.20 12.88 1.54
C THR A 15 -0.15 14.38 1.24
N SER A 16 0.87 14.85 0.50
CA SER A 16 0.90 16.22 -0.01
C SER A 16 -0.05 16.38 -1.19
N TRP A 17 -0.66 17.55 -1.28
CA TRP A 17 -1.48 17.97 -2.43
C TRP A 17 -0.66 18.10 -3.71
N ASP A 18 0.62 18.45 -3.58
CA ASP A 18 1.54 18.67 -4.69
C ASP A 18 2.41 17.42 -4.98
N PHE A 19 2.07 16.26 -4.40
CA PHE A 19 2.79 15.01 -4.66
C PHE A 19 2.66 14.58 -6.13
N THR A 20 3.80 14.43 -6.81
CA THR A 20 3.82 14.04 -8.23
C THR A 20 4.28 12.62 -8.47
N SER A 21 5.28 12.16 -7.73
CA SER A 21 5.93 10.88 -7.96
C SER A 21 6.78 10.50 -6.76
N LEU A 22 6.98 9.20 -6.55
CA LEU A 22 7.86 8.72 -5.48
C LEU A 22 9.33 9.10 -5.75
N PRO A 23 10.05 9.75 -4.81
CA PRO A 23 11.44 10.17 -5.02
C PRO A 23 12.38 9.03 -5.41
N LEU A 24 12.13 7.82 -4.91
CA LEU A 24 12.91 6.63 -5.23
C LEU A 24 12.91 6.27 -6.72
N LEU A 25 11.91 6.74 -7.47
CA LEU A 25 11.74 6.53 -8.90
C LEU A 25 12.17 7.74 -9.73
N HIS A 26 12.55 8.85 -9.09
CA HIS A 26 13.03 10.04 -9.79
C HIS A 26 14.36 9.73 -10.49
N SER A 27 14.59 10.23 -11.70
CA SER A 27 15.79 9.94 -12.50
C SER A 27 17.11 10.28 -11.80
N ASP A 28 17.07 11.24 -10.88
CA ASP A 28 18.25 11.65 -10.11
C ASP A 28 18.69 10.58 -9.11
N TYR A 29 17.79 9.69 -8.67
CA TYR A 29 18.07 8.66 -7.67
C TYR A 29 17.90 7.24 -8.20
N CYS A 30 17.01 7.05 -9.18
CA CYS A 30 16.65 5.75 -9.72
C CYS A 30 17.84 5.10 -10.45
N LEU A 31 18.20 3.91 -9.97
CA LEU A 31 19.22 3.02 -10.52
C LEU A 31 18.60 1.63 -10.71
N PRO A 32 19.16 0.77 -11.58
CA PRO A 32 18.61 -0.58 -11.83
C PRO A 32 18.47 -1.44 -10.56
N LYS A 33 19.37 -1.22 -9.59
CA LYS A 33 19.26 -1.83 -8.26
C LYS A 33 18.52 -0.90 -7.31
N LEU A 34 17.45 -1.41 -6.72
CA LEU A 34 16.61 -0.69 -5.76
C LEU A 34 17.41 -0.29 -4.52
N LYS A 35 18.33 -1.16 -4.06
CA LYS A 35 19.22 -0.88 -2.94
C LYS A 35 20.10 0.34 -3.21
N ASP A 36 20.69 0.43 -4.40
CA ASP A 36 21.56 1.54 -4.78
C ASP A 36 20.74 2.83 -4.93
N SER A 37 19.52 2.74 -5.47
CA SER A 37 18.56 3.85 -5.54
C SER A 37 18.25 4.41 -4.15
N TYR A 38 17.95 3.51 -3.19
CA TYR A 38 17.70 3.88 -1.80
C TYR A 38 18.92 4.53 -1.16
N GLN A 39 20.12 3.97 -1.33
CA GLN A 39 21.35 4.53 -0.77
C GLN A 39 21.65 5.93 -1.31
N LYS A 40 21.45 6.15 -2.60
CA LYS A 40 21.63 7.46 -3.24
C LYS A 40 20.61 8.48 -2.72
N LEU A 41 19.35 8.09 -2.60
CA LEU A 41 18.28 8.92 -2.02
C LEU A 41 18.55 9.24 -0.54
N ARG A 42 19.00 8.25 0.24
CA ARG A 42 19.34 8.42 1.66
C ARG A 42 20.48 9.42 1.86
N ALA A 43 21.51 9.36 1.01
CA ALA A 43 22.61 10.31 1.03
C ALA A 43 22.11 11.75 0.78
N HIS A 44 21.23 11.92 -0.21
CA HIS A 44 20.60 13.20 -0.48
C HIS A 44 19.75 13.71 0.69
N TRP A 45 18.93 12.86 1.32
CA TRP A 45 18.17 13.25 2.51
C TRP A 45 19.06 13.68 3.67
N ARG A 46 20.22 13.04 3.83
CA ARG A 46 21.20 13.44 4.85
C ARG A 46 21.79 14.81 4.55
N GLU A 47 22.18 15.07 3.31
CA GLU A 47 22.68 16.39 2.89
C GLU A 47 21.61 17.48 3.10
N MET A 48 20.36 17.19 2.72
CA MET A 48 19.23 18.10 2.92
C MET A 48 18.97 18.39 4.41
N THR A 49 19.07 17.37 5.27
CA THR A 49 18.93 17.54 6.73
C THR A 49 20.06 18.40 7.32
N LEU A 50 21.31 18.17 6.92
CA LEU A 50 22.46 18.95 7.40
C LEU A 50 22.41 20.39 6.90
N GLU A 51 21.98 20.62 5.67
CA GLU A 51 21.79 21.97 5.15
C GLU A 51 20.65 22.68 5.88
N MET A 52 19.55 21.99 6.19
CA MET A 52 18.47 22.54 6.98
C MET A 52 18.95 22.93 8.39
N GLN A 53 19.68 22.05 9.06
CA GLN A 53 20.32 22.33 10.35
C GLN A 53 21.19 23.59 10.28
N ARG A 54 22.08 23.68 9.31
CA ARG A 54 22.94 24.87 9.11
C ARG A 54 22.13 26.15 8.94
N LEU A 55 21.02 26.10 8.21
CA LEU A 55 20.14 27.26 7.98
C LEU A 55 19.39 27.67 9.26
N GLU A 56 18.94 26.71 10.07
CA GLU A 56 18.31 26.99 11.37
C GLU A 56 19.32 27.58 12.36
N GLU A 57 20.52 27.01 12.45
CA GLU A 57 21.58 27.52 13.31
C GLU A 57 22.03 28.92 12.93
N GLU A 58 22.10 29.23 11.63
CA GLU A 58 22.41 30.58 11.15
C GLU A 58 21.30 31.58 11.50
N ASN A 59 20.02 31.19 11.38
CA ASN A 59 18.92 32.03 11.85
C ASN A 59 19.03 32.28 13.36
N ASN A 60 19.27 31.23 14.15
CA ASN A 60 19.43 31.35 15.60
C ASN A 60 20.59 32.29 15.93
N ARG A 61 21.73 32.16 15.26
CA ARG A 61 22.88 33.06 15.43
C ARG A 61 22.50 34.53 15.17
N ILE A 62 21.81 34.81 14.06
CA ILE A 62 21.36 36.17 13.72
C ILE A 62 20.43 36.73 14.82
N PHE A 63 19.50 35.93 15.33
CA PHE A 63 18.58 36.37 16.39
C PHE A 63 19.29 36.56 17.74
N ILE A 64 20.14 35.61 18.14
CA ILE A 64 20.91 35.69 19.39
C ILE A 64 21.79 36.95 19.38
N GLU A 65 22.43 37.25 18.25
CA GLU A 65 23.25 38.46 18.09
C GLU A 65 22.40 39.74 18.14
N ALA A 66 21.27 39.77 17.42
CA ALA A 66 20.40 40.94 17.38
C ALA A 66 19.77 41.29 18.74
N TYR A 67 19.52 40.29 19.58
CA TYR A 67 18.91 40.48 20.91
C TYR A 67 19.92 40.51 22.07
N GLY A 68 21.22 40.26 21.82
CA GLY A 68 22.25 40.25 22.87
C GLY A 68 22.13 39.08 23.84
N LEU A 69 21.69 37.90 23.37
CA LEU A 69 21.38 36.71 24.18
C LEU A 69 22.50 35.67 24.20
N GLN A 70 23.75 36.05 23.86
CA GLN A 70 24.86 35.11 23.68
C GLN A 70 25.22 34.32 24.97
N ASP A 71 24.95 34.90 26.14
CA ASP A 71 25.21 34.25 27.44
C ASP A 71 24.06 33.33 27.89
N GLU A 72 22.90 33.40 27.21
CA GLU A 72 21.68 32.66 27.58
C GLU A 72 21.34 31.53 26.59
N LEU A 73 21.68 31.70 25.32
CA LEU A 73 21.28 30.81 24.23
C LEU A 73 22.46 30.42 23.33
N THR A 74 22.36 29.21 22.78
CA THR A 74 23.31 28.65 21.83
C THR A 74 22.63 28.48 20.47
N PRO A 75 23.31 28.78 19.33
CA PRO A 75 22.70 28.67 18.02
C PRO A 75 22.44 27.23 17.56
N GLU A 76 23.17 26.25 18.10
CA GLU A 76 23.16 24.85 17.69
C GLU A 76 21.78 24.22 17.80
N VAL A 77 21.39 23.46 16.77
CA VAL A 77 20.11 22.76 16.72
C VAL A 77 20.35 21.25 16.64
N PRO A 78 19.87 20.46 17.61
CA PRO A 78 19.96 19.00 17.55
C PRO A 78 19.26 18.43 16.30
N LEU A 79 19.81 17.34 15.72
CA LEU A 79 19.24 16.72 14.52
C LEU A 79 17.78 16.27 14.70
N ASN A 80 17.36 15.92 15.91
CA ASN A 80 15.99 15.52 16.19
C ASN A 80 14.98 16.69 16.23
N GLU A 81 15.45 17.93 16.23
CA GLU A 81 14.60 19.12 16.13
C GLU A 81 14.41 19.56 14.66
N ILE A 82 15.22 19.03 13.74
CA ILE A 82 15.09 19.31 12.31
C ILE A 82 13.87 18.59 11.74
N THR A 83 12.78 19.33 11.56
CA THR A 83 11.43 18.81 11.30
C THR A 83 11.17 18.30 9.87
N LEU A 84 12.21 17.92 9.13
CA LEU A 84 12.06 17.27 7.83
C LEU A 84 11.53 15.84 8.00
N THR A 85 10.58 15.44 7.17
CA THR A 85 9.97 14.12 7.18
C THR A 85 10.97 13.03 6.76
N CYS A 86 11.93 13.37 5.89
CA CYS A 86 13.01 12.44 5.51
C CYS A 86 14.08 12.27 6.60
N ASN A 87 14.06 13.09 7.66
CA ASN A 87 15.01 13.00 8.77
C ASN A 87 14.55 11.92 9.77
N PRO A 88 15.28 10.79 9.88
CA PRO A 88 14.87 9.71 10.77
C PRO A 88 14.93 10.10 12.26
N HIS A 89 15.83 10.99 12.66
CA HIS A 89 15.95 11.46 14.05
C HIS A 89 14.68 12.17 14.51
N TYR A 90 14.06 12.96 13.63
CA TYR A 90 12.79 13.62 13.89
C TYR A 90 11.60 12.65 13.76
N ARG A 91 11.54 11.87 12.67
CA ARG A 91 10.39 11.02 12.35
C ARG A 91 10.15 9.88 13.34
N TYR A 92 11.19 9.29 13.92
CA TYR A 92 11.09 8.11 14.78
C TYR A 92 11.46 8.34 16.25
N GLY A 93 11.94 9.53 16.60
CA GLY A 93 12.25 9.94 17.96
C GLY A 93 13.66 9.59 18.47
N ASN A 94 13.93 10.00 19.72
CA ASN A 94 15.28 10.16 20.28
C ASN A 94 15.83 8.95 21.03
N ASP A 95 15.04 7.90 21.19
CA ASP A 95 15.34 6.75 22.05
C ASP A 95 15.93 5.55 21.28
N LYS A 96 16.23 5.73 19.99
CA LYS A 96 16.66 4.66 19.08
C LYS A 96 18.11 4.83 18.64
N SER A 97 18.80 3.71 18.47
CA SER A 97 20.13 3.69 17.87
C SER A 97 20.08 4.06 16.38
N GLU A 98 21.23 4.47 15.82
CA GLU A 98 21.35 4.76 14.39
C GLU A 98 20.91 3.60 13.50
N ASP A 99 21.29 2.37 13.87
CA ASP A 99 20.91 1.17 13.11
C ASP A 99 19.39 0.94 13.12
N GLU A 100 18.73 1.21 14.25
CA GLU A 100 17.26 1.14 14.34
C GLU A 100 16.58 2.24 13.52
N LEU A 101 17.11 3.46 13.54
CA LEU A 101 16.62 4.58 12.75
C LEU A 101 16.73 4.31 11.24
N GLU A 102 17.86 3.78 10.79
CA GLU A 102 18.08 3.41 9.38
C GLU A 102 17.19 2.25 8.95
N ALA A 103 17.00 1.23 9.81
CA ALA A 103 16.09 0.13 9.52
C ALA A 103 14.62 0.60 9.40
N LEU A 104 14.18 1.51 10.28
CA LEU A 104 12.84 2.09 10.22
C LEU A 104 12.64 2.95 8.97
N LEU A 105 13.61 3.79 8.63
CA LEU A 105 13.57 4.62 7.42
C LEU A 105 13.49 3.76 6.15
N LEU A 106 14.32 2.72 6.06
CA LEU A 106 14.31 1.80 4.94
C LEU A 106 12.96 1.10 4.82
N ALA A 107 12.45 0.53 5.91
CA ALA A 107 11.17 -0.16 5.90
C ALA A 107 10.02 0.76 5.48
N GLU A 108 9.98 1.98 6.01
CA GLU A 108 8.95 2.97 5.68
C GLU A 108 9.03 3.42 4.22
N THR A 109 10.24 3.60 3.68
CA THR A 109 10.46 3.90 2.26
C THR A 109 9.95 2.77 1.37
N MET A 110 10.13 1.49 1.78
CA MET A 110 9.57 0.36 1.04
C MET A 110 8.04 0.27 1.16
N ARG A 111 7.45 0.65 2.30
CA ARG A 111 5.98 0.80 2.41
C ARG A 111 5.44 1.88 1.49
N GLU A 112 6.16 3.01 1.38
CA GLU A 112 5.82 4.10 0.46
C GLU A 112 5.93 3.64 -1.01
N LEU A 113 6.95 2.84 -1.36
CA LEU A 113 7.05 2.20 -2.68
C LEU A 113 5.88 1.29 -2.98
N VAL A 114 5.49 0.43 -2.03
CA VAL A 114 4.33 -0.47 -2.20
C VAL A 114 3.03 0.33 -2.33
N SER A 115 2.85 1.37 -1.51
CA SER A 115 1.68 2.27 -1.59
C SER A 115 1.57 2.95 -2.96
N TYR A 116 2.69 3.49 -3.47
CA TYR A 116 2.76 4.11 -4.78
C TYR A 116 2.48 3.10 -5.91
N ALA A 117 3.04 1.89 -5.81
CA ALA A 117 2.79 0.81 -6.77
C ALA A 117 1.31 0.44 -6.81
N VAL A 118 0.63 0.32 -5.66
CA VAL A 118 -0.82 0.09 -5.60
C VAL A 118 -1.59 1.26 -6.21
N GLY A 119 -1.14 2.50 -6.00
CA GLY A 119 -1.68 3.67 -6.70
C GLY A 119 -1.53 3.58 -8.22
N CYS A 120 -0.43 3.06 -8.73
CA CYS A 120 -0.25 2.80 -10.16
C CYS A 120 -1.18 1.68 -10.65
N VAL A 121 -1.37 0.62 -9.85
CA VAL A 121 -2.32 -0.47 -10.18
C VAL A 121 -3.72 0.08 -10.37
N PHE A 122 -4.19 0.96 -9.47
CA PHE A 122 -5.51 1.58 -9.60
C PHE A 122 -5.57 2.72 -10.64
N GLY A 123 -4.45 3.11 -11.24
CA GLY A 123 -4.37 4.25 -12.16
C GLY A 123 -4.41 5.62 -11.47
N ARG A 124 -4.29 5.68 -10.15
CA ARG A 124 -4.14 6.95 -9.42
C ARG A 124 -2.86 7.69 -9.82
N TYR A 125 -1.80 6.92 -10.07
CA TYR A 125 -0.50 7.40 -10.57
C TYR A 125 -0.08 6.64 -11.82
N SER A 126 0.96 7.13 -12.49
CA SER A 126 1.61 6.46 -13.61
C SER A 126 3.13 6.51 -13.45
N LEU A 127 3.84 5.53 -14.02
CA LEU A 127 5.29 5.61 -14.19
C LEU A 127 5.68 6.54 -15.34
N ASP A 128 4.76 6.79 -16.27
CA ASP A 128 5.04 7.50 -17.53
C ASP A 128 4.60 8.97 -17.49
N LYS A 129 3.84 9.37 -16.48
CA LYS A 129 3.34 10.73 -16.30
C LYS A 129 3.31 11.10 -14.81
N PRO A 130 3.99 12.19 -14.40
CA PRO A 130 3.97 12.66 -13.03
C PRO A 130 2.62 13.30 -12.66
N GLY A 131 2.26 13.21 -11.39
CA GLY A 131 1.01 13.77 -10.84
C GLY A 131 -0.11 12.75 -10.71
N LEU A 132 -1.21 13.19 -10.12
CA LEU A 132 -2.46 12.41 -10.07
C LEU A 132 -3.02 12.24 -11.47
N ILE A 133 -3.42 11.01 -11.80
CA ILE A 133 -4.07 10.68 -13.07
C ILE A 133 -5.57 10.47 -12.84
N LEU A 134 -5.94 9.45 -12.05
CA LEU A 134 -7.33 9.22 -11.63
C LEU A 134 -7.57 9.64 -10.19
N ALA A 135 -8.41 10.65 -10.00
CA ALA A 135 -8.75 11.24 -8.71
C ALA A 135 -10.16 11.85 -8.66
N ASN A 136 -11.00 11.62 -9.67
CA ASN A 136 -12.39 12.10 -9.70
C ASN A 136 -13.38 10.94 -9.68
N GLN A 137 -14.61 11.22 -9.24
CA GLN A 137 -15.64 10.21 -9.05
C GLN A 137 -16.02 9.51 -10.35
N GLY A 138 -15.98 8.18 -10.33
CA GLY A 138 -16.44 7.33 -11.42
C GLY A 138 -15.49 7.26 -12.62
N GLU A 139 -14.27 7.82 -12.50
CA GLU A 139 -13.26 7.72 -13.55
C GLU A 139 -12.91 6.27 -13.88
N THR A 140 -12.68 6.03 -15.17
CA THR A 140 -12.52 4.71 -15.76
C THR A 140 -11.13 4.52 -16.34
N LEU A 141 -10.82 3.30 -16.80
CA LEU A 141 -9.60 3.04 -17.56
C LEU A 141 -9.53 3.90 -18.84
N ALA A 142 -10.66 4.25 -19.45
CA ALA A 142 -10.67 5.11 -20.64
C ALA A 142 -10.15 6.52 -20.32
N ASP A 143 -10.52 7.07 -19.16
CA ASP A 143 -10.03 8.37 -18.69
C ASP A 143 -8.53 8.33 -18.38
N TYR A 144 -8.04 7.20 -17.84
CA TYR A 144 -6.61 6.98 -17.65
C TYR A 144 -5.86 6.96 -18.99
N LEU A 145 -6.34 6.18 -19.96
CA LEU A 145 -5.71 6.07 -21.28
C LEU A 145 -5.81 7.36 -22.10
N ALA A 146 -6.80 8.21 -21.86
CA ALA A 146 -6.85 9.55 -22.46
C ALA A 146 -5.67 10.43 -21.99
N GLN A 147 -5.18 10.22 -20.77
CA GLN A 147 -4.05 10.94 -20.21
C GLN A 147 -2.69 10.24 -20.43
N VAL A 148 -2.68 8.92 -20.44
CA VAL A 148 -1.49 8.06 -20.63
C VAL A 148 -1.82 7.00 -21.68
N PRO A 149 -1.73 7.31 -22.99
CA PRO A 149 -2.22 6.43 -24.06
C PRO A 149 -1.45 5.11 -24.22
N GLN A 150 -0.18 5.07 -23.82
CA GLN A 150 0.69 3.89 -23.93
C GLN A 150 1.44 3.68 -22.61
N PRO A 151 0.74 3.26 -21.54
CA PRO A 151 1.36 3.11 -20.23
C PRO A 151 2.31 1.92 -20.22
N SER A 152 3.52 2.10 -19.68
CA SER A 152 4.48 1.01 -19.42
C SER A 152 3.93 0.03 -18.38
N PHE A 153 3.19 0.56 -17.40
CA PHE A 153 2.43 -0.19 -16.42
C PHE A 153 0.93 0.22 -16.48
N PRO A 154 0.07 -0.58 -17.14
CA PRO A 154 -1.34 -0.24 -17.29
C PRO A 154 -2.09 -0.35 -15.96
N ALA A 155 -2.98 0.60 -15.74
CA ALA A 155 -3.95 0.53 -14.66
C ALA A 155 -4.89 -0.67 -14.85
N ASP A 156 -5.44 -1.12 -13.74
CA ASP A 156 -6.47 -2.13 -13.67
C ASP A 156 -7.76 -1.67 -14.35
N ASP A 157 -8.44 -2.58 -15.03
CA ASP A 157 -9.60 -2.27 -15.86
C ASP A 157 -10.87 -2.07 -15.02
N ASP A 158 -11.15 -2.97 -14.09
CA ASP A 158 -12.43 -3.02 -13.38
C ASP A 158 -12.40 -2.45 -11.95
N ASN A 159 -11.23 -2.00 -11.48
CA ASN A 159 -11.02 -1.39 -10.17
C ASN A 159 -11.11 -2.39 -9.01
N VAL A 160 -10.93 -3.69 -9.24
CA VAL A 160 -10.96 -4.72 -8.20
C VAL A 160 -9.68 -5.56 -8.22
N ILE A 161 -8.89 -5.45 -7.16
CA ILE A 161 -7.62 -6.18 -7.02
C ILE A 161 -7.73 -7.26 -5.95
N PRO A 162 -7.65 -8.56 -6.29
CA PRO A 162 -7.64 -9.65 -5.33
C PRO A 162 -6.41 -9.57 -4.40
N MET A 163 -6.64 -9.79 -3.11
CA MET A 163 -5.60 -9.84 -2.09
C MET A 163 -5.75 -11.12 -1.27
N LEU A 164 -5.48 -12.27 -1.90
CA LEU A 164 -5.78 -13.59 -1.35
C LEU A 164 -4.52 -14.38 -0.94
N ASP A 165 -4.72 -15.33 -0.02
CA ASP A 165 -3.73 -16.34 0.38
C ASP A 165 -3.65 -17.43 -0.70
N GLY A 166 -2.61 -17.33 -1.55
CA GLY A 166 -2.37 -18.20 -2.69
C GLY A 166 -2.66 -17.56 -4.04
N ASP A 167 -2.22 -18.23 -5.10
CA ASP A 167 -2.25 -17.72 -6.48
C ASP A 167 -3.58 -18.10 -7.16
N TRP A 168 -4.67 -17.47 -6.72
CA TRP A 168 -6.02 -17.75 -7.23
C TRP A 168 -6.36 -16.93 -8.47
N PHE A 169 -5.76 -15.75 -8.63
CA PHE A 169 -5.98 -14.85 -9.77
C PHE A 169 -4.62 -14.47 -10.36
N THR A 170 -4.55 -14.39 -11.69
CA THR A 170 -3.30 -14.08 -12.41
C THR A 170 -2.84 -12.64 -12.23
N ASP A 171 -3.73 -11.78 -11.79
CA ASP A 171 -3.55 -10.34 -11.69
C ASP A 171 -3.76 -9.84 -10.24
N ASP A 172 -3.55 -10.73 -9.26
CA ASP A 172 -3.63 -10.37 -7.85
C ASP A 172 -2.58 -9.32 -7.46
N ILE A 173 -2.76 -8.74 -6.28
CA ILE A 173 -1.92 -7.63 -5.82
C ILE A 173 -0.42 -7.96 -5.76
N ALA A 174 -0.05 -9.21 -5.45
CA ALA A 174 1.33 -9.62 -5.34
C ALA A 174 1.96 -9.72 -6.74
N GLU A 175 1.25 -10.33 -7.71
CA GLU A 175 1.70 -10.38 -9.10
C GLU A 175 1.75 -8.99 -9.75
N ARG A 176 0.77 -8.12 -9.46
CA ARG A 176 0.77 -6.73 -9.92
C ARG A 176 1.98 -5.97 -9.39
N PHE A 177 2.34 -6.14 -8.11
CA PHE A 177 3.54 -5.53 -7.53
C PHE A 177 4.84 -6.10 -8.13
N ARG A 178 4.91 -7.42 -8.33
CA ARG A 178 6.03 -8.09 -9.00
C ARG A 178 6.23 -7.57 -10.43
N ARG A 179 5.15 -7.34 -11.17
CA ARG A 179 5.19 -6.70 -12.49
C ARG A 179 5.63 -5.24 -12.41
N PHE A 180 5.11 -4.49 -11.44
CA PHE A 180 5.52 -3.10 -11.21
C PHE A 180 7.04 -2.99 -11.01
N LEU A 181 7.64 -3.85 -10.18
CA LEU A 181 9.09 -3.84 -9.95
C LEU A 181 9.89 -4.07 -11.24
N ARG A 182 9.44 -4.99 -12.11
CA ARG A 182 10.08 -5.26 -13.41
C ARG A 182 10.01 -4.07 -14.35
N VAL A 183 8.87 -3.39 -14.39
CA VAL A 183 8.71 -2.21 -15.25
C VAL A 183 9.52 -1.03 -14.71
N ALA A 184 9.49 -0.80 -13.40
CA ALA A 184 10.14 0.35 -12.77
C ALA A 184 11.67 0.24 -12.71
N PHE A 185 12.22 -0.96 -12.50
CA PHE A 185 13.67 -1.17 -12.28
C PHE A 185 14.34 -2.09 -13.31
N GLY A 186 13.58 -2.64 -14.25
CA GLY A 186 14.06 -3.62 -15.23
C GLY A 186 14.08 -5.06 -14.71
N GLU A 187 14.28 -6.00 -15.63
CA GLU A 187 14.30 -7.45 -15.34
C GLU A 187 15.64 -7.93 -14.76
N GLU A 188 16.76 -7.28 -15.13
CA GLU A 188 18.11 -7.76 -14.85
C GLU A 188 18.38 -8.02 -13.36
N HIS A 189 17.84 -7.16 -12.48
CA HIS A 189 18.03 -7.24 -11.03
C HIS A 189 16.73 -7.51 -10.27
N TYR A 190 15.69 -8.00 -10.94
CA TYR A 190 14.37 -8.20 -10.34
C TYR A 190 14.41 -9.01 -9.03
N GLU A 191 15.09 -10.16 -9.01
CA GLU A 191 15.17 -11.03 -7.83
C GLU A 191 15.92 -10.39 -6.66
N GLU A 192 16.93 -9.56 -6.95
CA GLU A 192 17.66 -8.80 -5.92
C GLU A 192 16.78 -7.68 -5.36
N ASN A 193 16.06 -6.98 -6.23
CA ASN A 193 15.15 -5.89 -5.87
C ASN A 193 13.97 -6.40 -5.03
N LEU A 194 13.33 -7.51 -5.43
CA LEU A 194 12.24 -8.10 -4.66
C LEU A 194 12.71 -8.53 -3.27
N ARG A 195 13.84 -9.25 -3.18
CA ARG A 195 14.40 -9.65 -1.87
C ARG A 195 14.73 -8.46 -0.99
N PHE A 196 15.22 -7.36 -1.57
CA PHE A 196 15.51 -6.14 -0.82
C PHE A 196 14.24 -5.53 -0.21
N VAL A 197 13.13 -5.46 -0.98
CA VAL A 197 11.82 -5.02 -0.48
C VAL A 197 11.35 -5.94 0.66
N GLU A 198 11.36 -7.25 0.45
CA GLU A 198 10.86 -8.22 1.44
C GLU A 198 11.67 -8.19 2.74
N GLN A 199 12.99 -8.06 2.66
CA GLN A 199 13.86 -7.92 3.83
C GLN A 199 13.59 -6.63 4.60
N ALA A 200 13.43 -5.51 3.91
CA ALA A 200 13.14 -4.21 4.52
C ALA A 200 11.76 -4.20 5.22
N LEU A 201 10.74 -4.80 4.61
CA LEU A 201 9.40 -4.87 5.20
C LEU A 201 9.33 -5.83 6.40
N ASN A 202 10.18 -6.86 6.44
CA ASN A 202 10.22 -7.88 7.48
C ASN A 202 10.89 -7.44 8.79
N ILE A 203 10.47 -6.30 9.36
CA ILE A 203 11.01 -5.77 10.62
C ILE A 203 10.88 -6.79 11.78
N LYS A 204 9.83 -7.61 11.75
CA LYS A 204 9.56 -8.62 12.80
C LYS A 204 10.39 -9.90 12.66
N GLY A 205 11.25 -10.01 11.63
CA GLY A 205 12.11 -11.17 11.43
C GLY A 205 11.36 -12.50 11.22
N LYS A 206 10.17 -12.45 10.59
CA LYS A 206 9.39 -13.64 10.25
C LYS A 206 10.18 -14.51 9.25
N ARG A 207 10.18 -15.83 9.44
CA ARG A 207 10.81 -16.76 8.50
C ARG A 207 10.00 -16.84 7.21
N ASN A 208 10.69 -16.92 6.07
CA ASN A 208 10.09 -17.02 4.73
C ASN A 208 9.07 -15.90 4.42
N TYR A 209 9.32 -14.69 4.93
CA TYR A 209 8.46 -13.54 4.68
C TYR A 209 8.57 -13.09 3.22
N SER A 210 7.42 -12.96 2.58
CA SER A 210 7.29 -12.53 1.19
C SER A 210 6.48 -11.24 1.09
N ILE A 211 6.46 -10.64 -0.10
CA ILE A 211 5.59 -9.48 -0.37
C ILE A 211 4.11 -9.82 -0.18
N ARG A 212 3.70 -11.07 -0.41
CA ARG A 212 2.32 -11.53 -0.17
C ARG A 212 1.99 -11.47 1.32
N ASP A 213 2.92 -11.84 2.20
CA ASP A 213 2.75 -11.73 3.65
C ASP A 213 2.57 -10.28 4.12
N TYR A 214 3.28 -9.34 3.48
CA TYR A 214 3.07 -7.91 3.72
C TYR A 214 1.65 -7.47 3.34
N PHE A 215 1.20 -7.81 2.12
CA PHE A 215 -0.15 -7.44 1.66
C PHE A 215 -1.26 -8.01 2.56
N LEU A 216 -1.18 -9.29 2.91
CA LEU A 216 -2.20 -9.97 3.71
C LEU A 216 -2.17 -9.56 5.19
N GLY A 217 -1.01 -9.19 5.73
CA GLY A 217 -0.84 -8.95 7.16
C GLY A 217 -0.76 -7.49 7.59
N GLU A 218 -0.17 -6.62 6.77
CA GLU A 218 0.35 -5.33 7.22
C GLU A 218 -0.11 -4.17 6.33
N PHE A 219 -0.17 -4.34 5.01
CA PHE A 219 -0.49 -3.30 4.03
C PHE A 219 -1.74 -2.48 4.36
N TYR A 220 -2.89 -3.15 4.58
CA TYR A 220 -4.14 -2.40 4.82
C TYR A 220 -4.10 -1.60 6.13
N THR A 221 -3.40 -2.11 7.15
CA THR A 221 -3.22 -1.38 8.42
C THR A 221 -2.35 -0.14 8.21
N ASP A 222 -1.26 -0.27 7.46
CA ASP A 222 -0.38 0.83 7.11
C ASP A 222 -1.12 1.88 6.27
N HIS A 223 -1.93 1.45 5.30
CA HIS A 223 -2.77 2.31 4.47
C HIS A 223 -3.82 3.09 5.29
N VAL A 224 -4.55 2.42 6.18
CA VAL A 224 -5.51 3.08 7.09
C VAL A 224 -4.81 4.12 7.97
N LYS A 225 -3.60 3.82 8.46
CA LYS A 225 -2.79 4.75 9.27
C LYS A 225 -2.34 5.96 8.44
N ARG A 226 -1.80 5.74 7.24
CA ARG A 226 -1.33 6.78 6.30
C ARG A 226 -2.40 7.83 6.04
N TYR A 227 -3.63 7.39 5.83
CA TYR A 227 -4.77 8.25 5.56
C TYR A 227 -5.58 8.65 6.81
N LYS A 228 -4.98 8.61 8.01
CA LYS A 228 -5.61 9.05 9.27
C LYS A 228 -7.02 8.46 9.49
N LYS A 229 -7.14 7.14 9.29
CA LYS A 229 -8.40 6.36 9.35
C LYS A 229 -9.44 6.70 8.27
N ARG A 230 -9.07 7.38 7.20
CA ARG A 230 -9.95 7.71 6.06
C ARG A 230 -9.34 7.18 4.76
N PRO A 231 -9.15 5.85 4.63
CA PRO A 231 -8.44 5.27 3.50
C PRO A 231 -9.15 5.50 2.17
N ILE A 232 -8.36 5.67 1.10
CA ILE A 232 -8.85 5.82 -0.28
C ILE A 232 -9.00 4.49 -1.03
N TYR A 233 -8.19 3.50 -0.68
CA TYR A 233 -8.41 2.10 -1.06
C TYR A 233 -9.28 1.40 -0.01
N TRP A 234 -10.40 0.84 -0.42
CA TRP A 234 -11.31 0.12 0.48
C TRP A 234 -11.18 -1.38 0.27
N LEU A 235 -11.17 -2.11 1.39
CA LEU A 235 -10.97 -3.56 1.37
C LEU A 235 -12.32 -4.26 1.59
N PHE A 236 -12.87 -4.86 0.53
CA PHE A 236 -13.91 -5.87 0.69
C PHE A 236 -13.30 -7.07 1.39
N SER A 237 -13.88 -7.51 2.50
CA SER A 237 -13.30 -8.56 3.34
C SER A 237 -14.40 -9.42 3.93
N SER A 238 -14.35 -10.72 3.67
CA SER A 238 -15.28 -11.67 4.29
C SER A 238 -15.07 -11.69 5.81
N PRO A 239 -16.05 -12.16 6.62
CA PRO A 239 -16.00 -12.06 8.08
C PRO A 239 -14.75 -12.66 8.74
N LYS A 240 -14.18 -13.73 8.19
CA LYS A 240 -12.93 -14.35 8.67
C LYS A 240 -11.72 -13.97 7.83
N GLY A 241 -11.89 -13.11 6.82
CA GLY A 241 -10.83 -12.63 5.94
C GLY A 241 -10.33 -13.66 4.93
N SER A 242 -11.09 -14.73 4.67
CA SER A 242 -10.77 -15.73 3.65
C SER A 242 -10.84 -15.17 2.22
N PHE A 243 -11.69 -14.16 2.01
CA PHE A 243 -11.74 -13.38 0.77
C PHE A 243 -11.47 -11.92 1.07
N ASN A 244 -10.63 -11.32 0.22
CA ASN A 244 -10.20 -9.94 0.31
C ASN A 244 -10.00 -9.39 -1.11
N ALA A 245 -10.60 -8.25 -1.40
CA ALA A 245 -10.42 -7.53 -2.66
C ALA A 245 -10.36 -6.02 -2.39
N LEU A 246 -9.33 -5.37 -2.92
CA LEU A 246 -9.15 -3.93 -2.81
C LEU A 246 -9.85 -3.23 -3.97
N ILE A 247 -10.46 -2.09 -3.67
CA ILE A 247 -10.98 -1.16 -4.66
C ILE A 247 -10.43 0.23 -4.39
N TYR A 248 -10.41 1.11 -5.40
CA TYR A 248 -10.12 2.52 -5.22
C TYR A 248 -11.41 3.35 -5.23
N MET A 249 -11.66 4.10 -4.16
CA MET A 249 -12.94 4.81 -3.96
C MET A 249 -13.26 5.85 -5.04
N HIS A 250 -12.24 6.48 -5.63
CA HIS A 250 -12.48 7.49 -6.67
C HIS A 250 -12.99 6.86 -7.96
N ARG A 251 -12.62 5.60 -8.22
CA ARG A 251 -13.11 4.79 -9.34
C ARG A 251 -14.35 3.96 -8.98
N TYR A 252 -14.95 4.18 -7.81
CA TYR A 252 -16.16 3.47 -7.42
C TYR A 252 -17.31 3.81 -8.37
N ARG A 253 -18.09 2.80 -8.73
CA ARG A 253 -19.31 2.91 -9.54
C ARG A 253 -20.45 2.16 -8.84
N PRO A 254 -21.72 2.48 -9.12
CA PRO A 254 -22.86 1.81 -8.49
C PRO A 254 -22.88 0.28 -8.67
N ASP A 255 -22.25 -0.23 -9.73
CA ASP A 255 -22.09 -1.65 -10.03
C ASP A 255 -20.82 -2.28 -9.43
N THR A 256 -19.95 -1.55 -8.72
CA THR A 256 -18.70 -2.09 -8.17
C THR A 256 -18.94 -3.30 -7.26
N VAL A 257 -19.98 -3.30 -6.44
CA VAL A 257 -20.33 -4.46 -5.61
C VAL A 257 -20.74 -5.67 -6.46
N SER A 258 -21.40 -5.43 -7.61
CA SER A 258 -21.76 -6.48 -8.56
C SER A 258 -20.52 -7.10 -9.23
N VAL A 259 -19.51 -6.30 -9.56
CA VAL A 259 -18.22 -6.78 -10.09
C VAL A 259 -17.52 -7.65 -9.05
N VAL A 260 -17.34 -7.14 -7.81
CA VAL A 260 -16.73 -7.89 -6.70
C VAL A 260 -17.45 -9.23 -6.45
N LEU A 261 -18.79 -9.24 -6.53
CA LEU A 261 -19.59 -10.44 -6.35
C LEU A 261 -19.43 -11.45 -7.49
N ASN A 262 -19.63 -11.02 -8.73
CA ASN A 262 -19.75 -11.91 -9.87
C ASN A 262 -18.41 -12.39 -10.39
N ASP A 263 -17.48 -11.45 -10.55
CA ASP A 263 -16.22 -11.69 -11.26
C ASP A 263 -15.12 -12.17 -10.30
N TYR A 264 -15.27 -11.89 -9.00
CA TYR A 264 -14.26 -12.26 -8.01
C TYR A 264 -14.74 -13.27 -6.98
N LEU A 265 -15.79 -12.99 -6.22
CA LEU A 265 -16.23 -13.89 -5.14
C LEU A 265 -16.72 -15.24 -5.69
N ARG A 266 -17.61 -15.22 -6.69
CA ARG A 266 -18.16 -16.44 -7.31
C ARG A 266 -17.10 -17.21 -8.09
N GLU A 267 -16.21 -16.50 -8.78
CA GLU A 267 -15.06 -17.13 -9.45
C GLU A 267 -14.13 -17.80 -8.42
N PHE A 268 -13.81 -17.12 -7.33
CA PHE A 268 -13.00 -17.67 -6.25
C PHE A 268 -13.65 -18.91 -5.64
N ARG A 269 -14.96 -18.90 -5.38
CA ARG A 269 -15.69 -20.10 -4.92
C ARG A 269 -15.56 -21.25 -5.92
N THR A 270 -15.70 -20.98 -7.22
CA THR A 270 -15.57 -22.00 -8.28
C THR A 270 -14.16 -22.62 -8.30
N LYS A 271 -13.13 -21.79 -8.15
CA LYS A 271 -11.73 -22.23 -8.04
C LYS A 271 -11.49 -23.06 -6.77
N LEU A 272 -12.03 -22.63 -5.62
CA LEU A 272 -11.97 -23.38 -4.36
C LEU A 272 -12.63 -24.75 -4.49
N THR A 273 -13.84 -24.83 -5.06
CA THR A 273 -14.54 -26.10 -5.28
C THR A 273 -13.74 -27.02 -6.20
N SER A 274 -13.18 -26.49 -7.29
CA SER A 274 -12.36 -27.27 -8.21
C SER A 274 -11.10 -27.81 -7.52
N HIS A 275 -10.43 -26.98 -6.72
CA HIS A 275 -9.26 -27.40 -5.95
C HIS A 275 -9.61 -28.45 -4.88
N LYS A 276 -10.75 -28.28 -4.19
CA LYS A 276 -11.27 -29.29 -3.25
C LYS A 276 -11.51 -30.64 -3.94
N ASN A 277 -12.17 -30.66 -5.09
CA ASN A 277 -12.44 -31.90 -5.84
C ASN A 277 -11.14 -32.60 -6.24
N HIS A 278 -10.11 -31.84 -6.62
CA HIS A 278 -8.79 -32.39 -6.90
C HIS A 278 -8.16 -33.04 -5.66
N LEU A 279 -8.19 -32.36 -4.51
CA LEU A 279 -7.69 -32.91 -3.25
C LEU A 279 -8.47 -34.14 -2.78
N GLU A 280 -9.78 -34.19 -3.02
CA GLU A 280 -10.60 -35.36 -2.73
C GLU A 280 -10.12 -36.58 -3.54
N ALA A 281 -9.82 -36.40 -4.83
CA ALA A 281 -9.24 -37.45 -5.67
C ALA A 281 -7.87 -37.93 -5.15
N VAL A 282 -7.01 -37.01 -4.68
CA VAL A 282 -5.73 -37.35 -4.04
C VAL A 282 -5.94 -38.15 -2.75
N SER A 283 -6.93 -37.77 -1.94
CA SER A 283 -7.20 -38.41 -0.64
C SER A 283 -7.60 -39.89 -0.75
N ILE A 284 -8.28 -40.26 -1.84
CA ILE A 284 -8.73 -41.64 -2.10
C ILE A 284 -7.80 -42.43 -3.03
N SER A 285 -6.82 -41.78 -3.66
CA SER A 285 -5.92 -42.42 -4.62
C SER A 285 -5.09 -43.53 -3.96
N ALA A 286 -5.02 -44.68 -4.63
CA ALA A 286 -4.16 -45.80 -4.19
C ALA A 286 -2.66 -45.48 -4.34
N SER A 287 -2.30 -44.55 -5.24
CA SER A 287 -0.91 -44.17 -5.50
C SER A 287 -0.36 -43.10 -4.55
N SER A 288 -1.23 -42.44 -3.76
CA SER A 288 -0.81 -41.41 -2.82
C SER A 288 -0.38 -42.00 -1.49
N SER A 289 0.72 -41.46 -0.96
CA SER A 289 1.23 -41.81 0.37
C SER A 289 0.26 -41.40 1.48
N GLN A 290 0.36 -42.04 2.65
CA GLN A 290 -0.46 -41.69 3.81
C GLN A 290 -0.27 -40.22 4.25
N GLY A 291 0.94 -39.68 4.08
CA GLY A 291 1.25 -38.29 4.39
C GLY A 291 0.54 -37.31 3.45
N GLU A 292 0.52 -37.60 2.14
CA GLU A 292 -0.20 -36.81 1.14
C GLU A 292 -1.72 -36.84 1.39
N LYS A 293 -2.28 -38.02 1.69
CA LYS A 293 -3.70 -38.17 2.04
C LYS A 293 -4.08 -37.32 3.26
N THR A 294 -3.24 -37.35 4.29
CA THR A 294 -3.47 -36.58 5.52
C THR A 294 -3.41 -35.07 5.27
N LYS A 295 -2.46 -34.61 4.44
CA LYS A 295 -2.38 -33.19 4.04
C LYS A 295 -3.60 -32.78 3.22
N ALA A 296 -4.00 -33.61 2.24
CA ALA A 296 -5.17 -33.36 1.41
C ALA A 296 -6.45 -33.22 2.26
N LEU A 297 -6.67 -34.11 3.23
CA LEU A 297 -7.84 -34.04 4.12
C LEU A 297 -7.89 -32.75 4.96
N LYS A 298 -6.74 -32.28 5.47
CA LYS A 298 -6.67 -31.01 6.21
C LYS A 298 -7.03 -29.82 5.33
N GLU A 299 -6.53 -29.80 4.10
CA GLU A 299 -6.81 -28.71 3.17
C GLU A 299 -8.23 -28.75 2.63
N ILE A 300 -8.82 -29.94 2.44
CA ILE A 300 -10.26 -30.08 2.16
C ILE A 300 -11.10 -29.46 3.29
N GLU A 301 -10.72 -29.68 4.55
CA GLU A 301 -11.42 -29.09 5.70
C GLU A 301 -11.30 -27.56 5.70
N LYS A 302 -10.10 -27.01 5.46
CA LYS A 302 -9.86 -25.56 5.32
C LYS A 302 -10.73 -24.97 4.21
N ILE A 303 -10.67 -25.54 3.01
CA ILE A 303 -11.39 -25.07 1.82
C ILE A 303 -12.90 -25.17 2.03
N THR A 304 -13.40 -26.24 2.66
CA THR A 304 -14.83 -26.40 2.93
C THR A 304 -15.33 -25.28 3.85
N LYS A 305 -14.55 -24.89 4.87
CA LYS A 305 -14.88 -23.75 5.73
C LYS A 305 -14.85 -22.42 4.98
N MET A 306 -13.91 -22.24 4.05
CA MET A 306 -13.83 -21.05 3.21
C MET A 306 -15.03 -20.96 2.26
N ILE A 307 -15.41 -22.05 1.59
CA ILE A 307 -16.57 -22.09 0.68
C ILE A 307 -17.85 -21.70 1.44
N ALA A 308 -18.09 -22.30 2.61
CA ALA A 308 -19.25 -21.96 3.44
C ALA A 308 -19.26 -20.46 3.83
N GLU A 309 -18.09 -19.91 4.19
CA GLU A 309 -17.96 -18.48 4.44
C GLU A 309 -18.27 -17.62 3.21
N MET A 310 -17.84 -18.03 2.01
CA MET A 310 -18.13 -17.31 0.76
C MET A 310 -19.64 -17.34 0.44
N GLU A 311 -20.30 -18.47 0.67
CA GLU A 311 -21.74 -18.61 0.48
C GLU A 311 -22.55 -17.73 1.43
N ASP A 312 -22.14 -17.68 2.70
CA ASP A 312 -22.77 -16.80 3.69
C ASP A 312 -22.49 -15.33 3.38
N TYR A 313 -21.26 -14.97 3.03
CA TYR A 313 -20.89 -13.61 2.67
C TYR A 313 -21.59 -13.13 1.38
N GLU A 314 -21.73 -14.01 0.39
CA GLU A 314 -22.55 -13.75 -0.80
C GLU A 314 -24.00 -13.47 -0.41
N ARG A 315 -24.65 -14.41 0.29
CA ARG A 315 -26.09 -14.39 0.53
C ARG A 315 -26.51 -13.26 1.47
N GLU A 316 -25.76 -13.05 2.54
CA GLU A 316 -26.14 -12.13 3.62
C GLU A 316 -25.62 -10.70 3.40
N VAL A 317 -24.60 -10.51 2.56
CA VAL A 317 -23.92 -9.21 2.42
C VAL A 317 -23.83 -8.74 0.97
N LEU A 318 -23.09 -9.46 0.11
CA LEU A 318 -22.77 -8.94 -1.22
C LEU A 318 -23.95 -8.96 -2.18
N TYR A 319 -24.80 -10.00 -2.16
CA TYR A 319 -25.96 -10.09 -3.05
C TYR A 319 -27.02 -9.00 -2.77
N PRO A 320 -27.42 -8.73 -1.51
CA PRO A 320 -28.28 -7.59 -1.20
C PRO A 320 -27.68 -6.25 -1.66
N LEU A 321 -26.40 -5.98 -1.35
CA LEU A 321 -25.75 -4.71 -1.72
C LEU A 321 -25.56 -4.56 -3.23
N ALA A 322 -25.26 -5.65 -3.95
CA ALA A 322 -25.17 -5.65 -5.41
C ALA A 322 -26.52 -5.34 -6.05
N THR A 323 -27.62 -5.78 -5.43
CA THR A 323 -29.00 -5.48 -5.87
C THR A 323 -29.37 -4.03 -5.58
N GLU A 324 -28.94 -3.50 -4.42
CA GLU A 324 -29.18 -2.11 -4.02
C GLU A 324 -28.43 -1.10 -4.90
N GLN A 325 -27.28 -1.49 -5.46
CA GLN A 325 -26.39 -0.62 -6.24
C GLN A 325 -26.07 0.68 -5.52
N VAL A 326 -25.60 0.54 -4.28
CA VAL A 326 -25.28 1.66 -3.38
C VAL A 326 -24.41 2.69 -4.10
N GLU A 327 -24.87 3.94 -4.11
CA GLU A 327 -24.10 5.06 -4.64
C GLU A 327 -23.29 5.74 -3.52
N ILE A 328 -22.14 6.30 -3.90
CA ILE A 328 -21.31 7.14 -3.04
C ILE A 328 -21.17 8.53 -3.66
N ASP A 329 -20.87 9.52 -2.83
CA ASP A 329 -20.54 10.89 -3.27
C ASP A 329 -19.18 11.27 -2.68
N LEU A 330 -18.16 11.54 -3.49
CA LEU A 330 -16.84 11.86 -2.94
C LEU A 330 -16.83 13.08 -2.02
N ASP A 331 -17.76 14.03 -2.19
CA ASP A 331 -17.88 15.23 -1.35
C ASP A 331 -18.33 14.90 0.08
N ASP A 332 -19.06 13.79 0.28
CA ASP A 332 -19.42 13.25 1.61
C ASP A 332 -18.17 12.74 2.38
N GLY A 333 -17.08 12.45 1.66
CA GLY A 333 -15.85 11.90 2.19
C GLY A 333 -15.99 10.47 2.74
N VAL A 334 -14.87 9.91 3.23
CA VAL A 334 -14.81 8.48 3.64
C VAL A 334 -15.74 8.18 4.84
N LYS A 335 -15.92 9.12 5.77
CA LYS A 335 -16.70 8.90 6.99
C LYS A 335 -18.18 8.61 6.72
N LEU A 336 -18.76 9.21 5.68
CA LEU A 336 -20.16 9.01 5.33
C LEU A 336 -20.35 7.93 4.28
N ASN A 337 -19.40 7.75 3.36
CA ASN A 337 -19.54 6.74 2.31
C ASN A 337 -19.15 5.33 2.74
N TYR A 338 -18.07 5.16 3.50
CA TYR A 338 -17.60 3.83 3.90
C TYR A 338 -18.66 3.02 4.67
N PRO A 339 -19.44 3.62 5.61
CA PRO A 339 -20.48 2.87 6.33
C PRO A 339 -21.64 2.42 5.43
N LYS A 340 -21.87 3.03 4.26
CA LYS A 340 -22.93 2.63 3.31
C LYS A 340 -22.74 1.18 2.83
N LEU A 341 -21.50 0.69 2.80
CA LEU A 341 -21.17 -0.69 2.41
C LEU A 341 -21.10 -1.66 3.61
N GLY A 342 -21.22 -1.17 4.84
CA GLY A 342 -21.39 -1.96 6.05
C GLY A 342 -20.43 -3.14 6.19
N ALA A 343 -21.00 -4.34 6.39
CA ALA A 343 -20.25 -5.58 6.61
C ALA A 343 -19.51 -6.09 5.35
N ALA A 344 -19.69 -5.47 4.19
CA ALA A 344 -18.91 -5.82 3.00
C ALA A 344 -17.45 -5.42 3.17
N LEU A 345 -17.17 -4.32 3.87
CA LEU A 345 -15.83 -3.79 4.02
C LEU A 345 -15.17 -4.21 5.33
N LYS A 346 -13.84 -4.25 5.32
CA LYS A 346 -13.04 -4.47 6.52
C LYS A 346 -13.35 -3.38 7.56
N LYS A 347 -13.67 -3.77 8.80
CA LYS A 347 -13.95 -2.81 9.87
C LYS A 347 -12.74 -1.91 10.16
N ILE A 348 -12.97 -0.59 10.22
CA ILE A 348 -11.98 0.42 10.62
C ILE A 348 -12.33 0.93 12.02
N VAL A 349 -11.44 0.71 12.99
CA VAL A 349 -11.70 1.08 14.39
C VAL A 349 -11.66 2.60 14.57
N GLY A 350 -12.80 3.16 14.95
CA GLY A 350 -12.97 4.60 15.22
C GLY A 350 -13.25 5.45 13.97
N LEU A 351 -13.63 4.85 12.84
CA LEU A 351 -14.14 5.61 11.69
C LEU A 351 -15.50 6.26 12.01
N ASP A 352 -16.39 5.50 12.65
CA ASP A 352 -17.76 5.93 13.02
C ASP A 352 -17.82 6.70 14.36
N ALA A 353 -16.68 6.90 15.03
CA ALA A 353 -16.64 7.70 16.24
C ALA A 353 -16.95 9.17 15.88
N LYS A 354 -17.95 9.75 16.55
CA LYS A 354 -18.13 11.20 16.52
C LYS A 354 -16.84 11.85 17.03
N GLU A 355 -16.35 12.86 16.32
CA GLU A 355 -15.27 13.68 16.85
C GLU A 355 -15.84 14.40 18.08
N ASP A 356 -15.23 14.17 19.25
CA ASP A 356 -15.55 14.88 20.50
C ASP A 356 -15.13 16.36 20.42
#